data_AF-A0A935GWW8-F1
#
_entry.id   AF-A0A935GWW8-F1
#
_cell.length_a   1.000
_cell.length_b   1.000
_cell.length_c   1.000
_cell.angle_alpha   90.00
_cell.angle_beta   90.00
_cell.angle_gamma   90.00
#
_symmetry.space_group_name_H-M   'P 1'
#
loop_
_entity.id
_entity.type
_entity.pdbx_description
1 polymer ?
#
loop_
_entity_poly.entity_id
_entity_poly.type
_entity_poly.pdbx_seq_one_letter_code
_entity_poly.pdbx_strand_id
1 'polypeptide(L)'
;MNTNQITVDLAKQINALHTQAKIHATNAVRLATKAGELLLKVKSELPHGQFTTWLAENCSVSERQAQRYMAGAQGKARLQVPVVKTDMMSDLPDATKTDTVTVFPVATESTLPQLTSEITINESEAKAKPT
;
A
#
# COMPACT_ATOMS: atom_id res chain seq x y z
N MET A 1 19.67 35.68 -7.29
CA MET A 1 18.29 35.14 -7.19
C MET A 1 17.65 35.70 -5.93
N ASN A 2 16.44 36.28 -6.01
CA ASN A 2 15.77 36.85 -4.85
C ASN A 2 15.26 35.74 -3.93
N THR A 3 15.64 35.75 -2.66
CA THR A 3 15.26 34.78 -1.64
C THR A 3 13.76 34.57 -1.53
N ASN A 4 12.97 35.63 -1.75
CA ASN A 4 11.49 35.57 -1.74
C ASN A 4 10.91 34.72 -2.89
N GLN A 5 11.54 34.69 -4.07
CA GLN A 5 11.05 33.88 -5.18
C GLN A 5 11.31 32.37 -4.94
N ILE A 6 12.43 32.04 -4.30
CA ILE A 6 12.77 30.65 -3.94
C ILE A 6 11.77 30.10 -2.92
N THR A 7 11.42 30.88 -1.90
CA THR A 7 10.44 30.42 -0.89
C THR A 7 9.05 30.22 -1.49
N VAL A 8 8.63 31.08 -2.41
CA VAL A 8 7.35 30.95 -3.11
C VAL A 8 7.33 29.73 -4.04
N ASP A 9 8.42 29.45 -4.76
CA ASP A 9 8.50 28.26 -5.62
C ASP A 9 8.49 26.95 -4.80
N LEU A 10 9.29 26.88 -3.73
CA LEU A 10 9.27 25.75 -2.80
C LEU A 10 7.88 25.54 -2.19
N ALA A 11 7.18 26.62 -1.81
CA ALA A 11 5.82 26.51 -1.29
C ALA A 11 4.85 25.90 -2.32
N LYS A 12 4.98 26.25 -3.60
CA LYS A 12 4.18 25.62 -4.67
C LYS A 12 4.49 24.13 -4.81
N GLN A 13 5.77 23.76 -4.81
CA GLN A 13 6.18 22.35 -4.88
C GLN A 13 5.66 21.54 -3.69
N ILE A 14 5.77 22.07 -2.47
CA ILE A 14 5.23 21.44 -1.26
C ILE A 14 3.72 21.24 -1.38
N ASN A 15 2.98 22.25 -1.83
CA ASN A 15 1.53 22.15 -1.99
C ASN A 15 1.12 21.13 -3.06
N ALA A 16 1.89 21.04 -4.15
CA ALA A 16 1.67 20.03 -5.19
C ALA A 16 1.88 18.60 -4.63
N LEU A 17 3.00 18.36 -3.94
CA LEU A 17 3.32 17.08 -3.31
C LEU A 17 2.28 16.70 -2.25
N HIS A 18 1.84 17.65 -1.42
CA HIS A 18 0.79 17.44 -0.43
C HIS A 18 -0.55 17.03 -1.07
N THR A 19 -0.90 17.68 -2.17
CA THR A 19 -2.13 17.35 -2.93
C THR A 19 -2.05 15.95 -3.51
N GLN A 20 -0.91 15.58 -4.09
CA GLN A 20 -0.66 14.22 -4.58
C GLN A 20 -0.74 13.20 -3.45
N ALA A 21 -0.09 13.45 -2.30
CA ALA A 21 -0.14 12.58 -1.14
C ALA A 21 -1.58 12.33 -0.66
N LYS A 22 -2.41 13.38 -0.61
CA LYS A 22 -3.85 13.26 -0.30
C LYS A 22 -4.58 12.38 -1.30
N ILE A 23 -4.37 12.60 -2.60
CA ILE A 23 -4.99 11.81 -3.67
C ILE A 23 -4.60 10.33 -3.54
N HIS A 24 -3.31 10.04 -3.32
CA HIS A 24 -2.83 8.67 -3.12
C HIS A 24 -3.44 8.03 -1.87
N ALA A 25 -3.53 8.75 -0.75
CA ALA A 25 -4.15 8.24 0.47
C ALA A 25 -5.64 7.90 0.26
N THR A 26 -6.40 8.81 -0.37
CA THR A 26 -7.81 8.56 -0.68
C THR A 26 -7.97 7.38 -1.65
N ASN A 27 -7.12 7.29 -2.67
CA ASN A 27 -7.13 6.18 -3.60
C ASN A 27 -6.79 4.85 -2.93
N ALA A 28 -5.80 4.83 -2.03
CA ALA A 28 -5.44 3.63 -1.28
C ALA A 28 -6.61 3.11 -0.44
N VAL A 29 -7.32 4.01 0.26
CA VAL A 29 -8.53 3.65 1.02
C VAL A 29 -9.61 3.09 0.09
N ARG A 30 -9.88 3.77 -1.04
CA ARG A 30 -10.87 3.32 -2.02
C ARG A 30 -10.54 1.93 -2.58
N LEU A 31 -9.28 1.67 -2.92
CA LEU A 31 -8.83 0.37 -3.43
C LEU A 31 -8.94 -0.72 -2.35
N ALA A 32 -8.57 -0.42 -1.12
CA ALA A 32 -8.71 -1.33 0.02
C ALA A 32 -10.19 -1.71 0.29
N THR A 33 -11.11 -0.74 0.21
CA THR A 33 -12.56 -1.02 0.32
C THR A 33 -13.03 -1.95 -0.79
N LYS A 34 -12.70 -1.65 -2.05
CA LYS A 34 -13.06 -2.51 -3.20
C LYS A 34 -12.48 -3.93 -3.07
N ALA A 35 -11.23 -4.06 -2.64
CA ALA A 35 -10.63 -5.36 -2.38
C ALA A 35 -11.41 -6.12 -1.29
N GLY A 36 -11.84 -5.42 -0.23
CA GLY A 36 -12.69 -5.97 0.82
C GLY A 36 -14.04 -6.48 0.31
N GLU A 37 -14.70 -5.74 -0.58
CA GLU A 37 -15.96 -6.16 -1.21
C GLU A 37 -15.79 -7.45 -2.03
N LEU A 38 -14.72 -7.55 -2.82
CA LEU A 38 -14.40 -8.76 -3.58
C LEU A 38 -14.09 -9.94 -2.67
N LEU A 39 -13.32 -9.73 -1.60
CA LEU A 39 -13.02 -10.77 -0.61
C LEU A 39 -14.30 -11.28 0.08
N LEU A 40 -15.27 -10.41 0.36
CA LEU A 40 -16.55 -10.81 0.92
C LEU A 40 -17.37 -11.64 -0.06
N LYS A 41 -17.38 -11.27 -1.35
CA LYS A 41 -18.04 -12.04 -2.39
C LYS A 41 -17.46 -13.45 -2.48
N VAL A 42 -16.14 -13.56 -2.60
CA VAL A 42 -15.44 -14.85 -2.63
C VAL A 42 -15.73 -15.66 -1.37
N LYS A 43 -15.65 -15.04 -0.19
CA LYS A 43 -15.95 -15.72 1.08
C LYS A 43 -17.39 -16.24 1.18
N SER A 44 -18.34 -15.60 0.49
CA SER A 44 -19.73 -16.06 0.44
C SER A 44 -19.95 -17.23 -0.53
N GLU A 45 -19.09 -17.38 -1.53
CA GLU A 45 -19.15 -18.46 -2.53
C GLU A 45 -18.41 -19.72 -2.07
N LEU A 46 -17.35 -19.58 -1.26
CA LEU A 46 -16.59 -20.73 -0.75
C LEU A 46 -17.22 -21.39 0.49
N PRO A 47 -17.06 -22.72 0.64
CA PRO A 47 -17.38 -23.43 1.87
C PRO A 47 -16.59 -22.91 3.08
N HIS A 48 -17.21 -23.00 4.26
CA HIS A 48 -16.55 -22.65 5.51
C HIS A 48 -15.23 -23.42 5.68
N GLY A 49 -14.16 -22.70 6.06
CA GLY A 49 -12.83 -23.27 6.28
C GLY A 49 -11.91 -23.28 5.06
N GLN A 50 -12.41 -23.16 3.82
CA GLN A 50 -11.56 -23.15 2.62
C GLN A 50 -11.03 -21.76 2.24
N PHE A 51 -11.64 -20.70 2.76
CA PHE A 51 -11.27 -19.32 2.43
C PHE A 51 -9.80 -19.00 2.72
N THR A 52 -9.26 -19.47 3.86
CA THR A 52 -7.87 -19.17 4.25
C THR A 52 -6.86 -19.84 3.33
N THR A 53 -7.10 -21.09 2.93
CA THR A 53 -6.26 -21.81 1.95
C THR A 53 -6.31 -21.14 0.59
N TRP A 54 -7.52 -20.84 0.11
CA TRP A 54 -7.70 -20.11 -1.15
C TRP A 54 -6.98 -18.76 -1.14
N LEU A 55 -7.06 -18.01 -0.05
CA LEU A 55 -6.39 -16.72 0.08
C LEU A 55 -4.87 -16.86 -0.01
N ALA A 56 -4.29 -17.86 0.64
CA ALA A 56 -2.85 -18.11 0.61
C ALA A 56 -2.35 -18.53 -0.78
N GLU A 57 -3.17 -19.26 -1.55
CA GLU A 57 -2.82 -19.74 -2.89
C GLU A 57 -3.04 -18.69 -3.98
N ASN A 58 -4.05 -17.82 -3.84
CA ASN A 58 -4.49 -16.93 -4.92
C ASN A 58 -4.13 -15.45 -4.69
N CYS A 59 -3.82 -15.05 -3.46
CA CYS A 59 -3.62 -13.64 -3.12
C CYS A 59 -2.31 -13.41 -2.36
N SER A 60 -1.65 -12.29 -2.64
CA SER A 60 -0.44 -11.86 -1.90
C SER A 60 -0.74 -11.13 -0.59
N VAL A 61 -2.01 -11.01 -0.19
CA VAL A 61 -2.41 -10.34 1.06
C VAL A 61 -2.44 -11.34 2.21
N SER A 62 -1.90 -10.94 3.36
CA SER A 62 -2.01 -11.76 4.57
C SER A 62 -3.47 -11.86 5.03
N GLU A 63 -3.80 -12.93 5.75
CA GLU A 63 -5.14 -13.14 6.29
C GLU A 63 -5.61 -11.93 7.13
N ARG A 64 -4.73 -11.40 7.98
CA ARG A 64 -5.01 -10.21 8.79
C ARG A 64 -5.32 -8.99 7.93
N GLN A 65 -4.63 -8.83 6.81
CA GLN A 65 -4.86 -7.70 5.91
C GLN A 65 -6.18 -7.86 5.13
N ALA A 66 -6.48 -9.07 4.68
CA ALA A 66 -7.77 -9.41 4.06
C ALA A 66 -8.95 -9.15 5.01
N GLN A 67 -8.82 -9.56 6.28
CA GLN A 67 -9.82 -9.29 7.32
C GLN A 67 -10.05 -7.78 7.52
N ARG A 68 -8.97 -6.97 7.54
CA ARG A 68 -9.09 -5.51 7.63
C ARG A 68 -9.81 -4.89 6.43
N TYR A 69 -9.51 -5.36 5.23
CA TYR A 69 -10.20 -4.89 4.01
C TYR A 69 -11.68 -5.25 4.05
N MET A 70 -12.02 -6.50 4.39
CA MET A 70 -13.42 -6.93 4.57
C MET A 70 -14.14 -6.10 5.64
N ALA A 71 -13.51 -5.81 6.78
CA ALA A 71 -14.09 -4.97 7.82
C ALA A 71 -14.30 -3.51 7.37
N GLY A 72 -13.37 -2.98 6.57
CA GLY A 72 -13.50 -1.66 5.94
C GLY A 72 -14.66 -1.58 4.96
N ALA A 73 -14.82 -2.61 4.11
CA ALA A 73 -15.95 -2.73 3.19
C ALA A 73 -17.30 -2.82 3.90
N GLN A 74 -17.36 -3.47 5.07
CA GLN A 74 -18.58 -3.54 5.89
C GLN A 74 -18.87 -2.25 6.68
N GLY A 75 -18.05 -1.21 6.55
CA GLY A 75 -18.19 0.02 7.35
C GLY A 75 -17.86 -0.17 8.84
N LYS A 76 -17.35 -1.33 9.24
CA LYS A 76 -17.06 -1.69 10.65
C LYS A 76 -15.68 -1.24 11.11
N ALA A 77 -14.78 -0.89 10.18
CA ALA A 77 -13.44 -0.43 10.50
C ALA A 77 -13.07 0.81 9.69
N ARG A 78 -12.49 1.82 10.36
CA ARG A 78 -11.75 2.87 9.65
C ARG A 78 -10.50 2.23 9.06
N LEU A 79 -10.40 2.23 7.74
CA LEU A 79 -9.19 1.82 7.03
C LEU A 79 -8.08 2.83 7.32
N GLN A 80 -7.37 2.60 8.42
CA GLN A 80 -6.13 3.29 8.70
C GLN A 80 -5.06 2.70 7.77
N VAL A 81 -4.49 3.53 6.90
CA VAL A 81 -3.24 3.15 6.22
C VAL A 81 -2.25 2.85 7.35
N PRO A 82 -1.67 1.64 7.41
CA PRO A 82 -0.64 1.37 8.40
C PRO A 82 0.54 2.28 8.06
N VAL A 83 0.60 3.44 8.71
CA VAL A 83 1.86 4.14 8.94
C VAL A 83 2.73 3.07 9.57
N VAL A 84 3.86 2.78 8.91
CA VAL A 84 4.83 1.74 9.29
C VAL A 84 4.80 1.58 10.80
N LYS A 85 4.54 0.37 11.30
CA LYS A 85 4.61 0.08 12.73
C LYS A 85 6.01 0.50 13.18
N THR A 86 6.12 1.65 13.83
CA THR A 86 7.17 1.89 14.80
C THR A 86 6.87 0.87 15.89
N ASP A 87 7.57 -0.26 15.87
CA ASP A 87 7.72 -1.07 17.06
C ASP A 87 8.18 -0.09 18.14
N MET A 88 7.28 0.22 19.07
CA MET A 88 7.62 1.01 20.24
C MET A 88 8.60 0.13 21.01
N MET A 89 9.89 0.45 20.89
CA MET A 89 10.94 -0.05 21.74
C MET A 89 10.54 0.23 23.19
N SER A 90 9.98 -0.77 23.86
CA SER A 90 10.05 -0.85 25.31
C SER A 90 11.48 -1.23 25.63
N ASP A 91 12.30 -0.25 26.04
CA ASP A 91 13.33 -0.38 27.06
C ASP A 91 13.97 1.01 27.29
N LEU A 92 13.52 1.70 28.35
CA LEU A 92 14.23 2.84 28.93
C LEU A 92 14.80 2.40 30.28
N PRO A 93 16.14 2.36 30.40
CA PRO A 93 16.78 2.94 31.55
C PRO A 93 17.51 4.23 31.16
N ASP A 94 17.36 5.20 32.04
CA ASP A 94 17.82 6.59 32.01
C ASP A 94 19.35 6.75 31.89
N ALA A 95 19.75 7.97 31.51
CA ALA A 95 21.09 8.55 31.59
C ALA A 95 22.10 8.21 30.47
N THR A 96 22.25 9.13 29.50
CA THR A 96 23.32 10.15 29.50
C THR A 96 23.42 10.85 28.13
N LYS A 97 23.69 12.15 28.17
CA LYS A 97 23.78 13.10 27.06
C LYS A 97 24.86 12.70 26.04
N THR A 98 24.59 12.87 24.74
CA THR A 98 25.54 13.44 23.77
C THR A 98 24.83 13.83 22.47
N ASP A 99 24.97 15.10 22.11
CA ASP A 99 24.61 15.67 20.81
C ASP A 99 25.28 14.91 19.68
N THR A 100 24.51 14.40 18.72
CA THR A 100 25.00 14.18 17.35
C THR A 100 23.89 14.45 16.35
N VAL A 101 24.07 15.53 15.60
CA VAL A 101 23.34 15.85 14.37
C VAL A 101 23.56 14.71 13.38
N THR A 102 22.54 13.86 13.21
CA THR A 102 22.52 12.88 12.12
C THR A 102 21.99 13.56 10.88
N VAL A 103 22.93 14.00 10.05
CA VAL A 103 22.74 14.40 8.67
C VAL A 103 22.11 13.21 7.93
N PHE A 104 20.89 13.37 7.41
CA PHE A 104 20.31 12.41 6.49
C PHE A 104 21.17 12.37 5.21
N PRO A 105 21.72 11.22 4.79
CA PRO A 105 22.40 11.13 3.52
C PRO A 105 21.37 11.27 2.39
N VAL A 106 21.49 12.36 1.64
CA VAL A 106 20.87 12.51 0.32
C VAL A 106 21.52 11.48 -0.60
N ALA A 107 20.86 10.35 -0.78
CA ALA A 107 21.16 9.43 -1.87
C ALA A 107 20.34 9.85 -3.09
N THR A 108 21.04 10.51 -4.01
CA THR A 108 20.57 10.73 -5.38
C THR A 108 21.06 9.54 -6.20
N GLU A 109 20.13 8.73 -6.72
CA GLU A 109 20.28 7.91 -7.95
C GLU A 109 18.90 7.27 -8.17
N SER A 110 18.05 7.81 -9.05
CA SER A 110 18.09 7.55 -10.49
C SER A 110 18.31 6.07 -10.82
N THR A 111 17.22 5.29 -10.87
CA THR A 111 16.89 4.35 -11.96
C THR A 111 15.53 3.70 -11.64
N LEU A 112 14.46 4.18 -12.26
CA LEU A 112 13.26 3.38 -12.47
C LEU A 112 13.38 2.76 -13.87
N PRO A 113 13.45 1.43 -14.03
CA PRO A 113 13.26 0.84 -15.35
C PRO A 113 11.81 1.10 -15.78
N GLN A 114 11.65 1.81 -16.90
CA GLN A 114 10.45 1.77 -17.71
C GLN A 114 10.20 0.31 -18.09
N LEU A 115 9.19 -0.32 -17.48
CA LEU A 115 8.55 -1.47 -18.11
C LEU A 115 7.21 -0.99 -18.66
N THR A 116 7.29 -0.58 -19.93
CA THR A 116 6.14 -0.41 -20.80
C THR A 116 5.33 -1.70 -20.85
N SER A 117 4.04 -1.50 -20.68
CA SER A 117 2.93 -2.39 -20.99
C SER A 117 3.11 -3.16 -22.29
N GLU A 118 3.18 -4.49 -22.20
CA GLU A 118 2.48 -5.41 -23.11
C GLU A 118 2.13 -6.68 -22.33
N ILE A 119 0.93 -6.73 -21.75
CA ILE A 119 0.27 -8.00 -21.48
C ILE A 119 -0.89 -8.08 -22.46
N THR A 120 -0.57 -8.59 -23.65
CA THR A 120 -1.51 -9.18 -24.58
C THR A 120 -2.16 -10.36 -23.86
N ILE A 121 -3.42 -10.19 -23.46
CA ILE A 121 -4.28 -11.29 -23.05
C ILE A 121 -4.75 -11.92 -24.36
N ASN A 122 -4.07 -12.96 -24.83
CA ASN A 122 -4.61 -13.87 -25.84
C ASN A 122 -4.62 -15.30 -25.30
N GLU A 123 -5.87 -15.73 -25.17
CA GLU A 123 -6.42 -17.05 -24.86
C GLU A 123 -5.79 -18.18 -25.70
N SER A 124 -5.20 -19.15 -25.00
CA SER A 124 -4.79 -20.47 -25.50
C SER A 124 -5.11 -21.44 -24.35
N GLU A 125 -5.79 -22.58 -24.46
CA GLU A 125 -6.06 -23.52 -25.54
C GLU A 125 -7.32 -24.31 -25.16
N ALA A 126 -8.16 -24.66 -26.14
CA ALA A 126 -9.09 -25.79 -26.01
C ALA A 126 -8.79 -26.79 -27.12
N LYS A 127 -7.74 -27.61 -26.93
CA LYS A 127 -7.47 -28.79 -27.75
C LYS A 127 -7.84 -30.03 -26.95
N ALA A 128 -9.11 -30.41 -27.04
CA ALA A 128 -9.60 -31.72 -26.61
C ALA A 128 -9.51 -32.72 -27.77
N LYS A 129 -8.63 -33.72 -27.65
CA LYS A 129 -8.73 -35.05 -28.25
C LYS A 129 -7.81 -35.95 -27.40
N PRO A 130 -8.21 -37.14 -26.90
CA PRO A 130 -8.75 -38.23 -27.71
C PRO A 130 -9.82 -39.13 -27.07
N THR A 131 -10.74 -39.65 -27.87
CA THR A 131 -11.07 -41.07 -28.09
C THR A 131 -11.93 -41.14 -29.35
#